data_AF-A0AAP9U7X6-F1
#
_entry.id   AF-A0AAP9U7X6-F1
#
_cell.length_a   1.000
_cell.length_b   1.000
_cell.length_c   1.000
_cell.angle_alpha   90.00
_cell.angle_beta   90.00
_cell.angle_gamma   90.00
#
_symmetry.space_group_name_H-M   'P 1'
#
loop_
_entity.id
_entity.type
_entity.pdbx_description
1 polymer ?
#
loop_
_entity_poly.entity_id
_entity_poly.type
_entity_poly.pdbx_seq_one_letter_code
_entity_poly.pdbx_strand_id
1 'polypeptide(L)'
;MKRDPGLQPERTRLSWRRTGWSMSVPGLLCLRGWNHTGSALYALAGGVLLCGALAMFCGLGRGRHCLISLSVMISGIVLLSVMA
;
A
#
# COMPACT_ATOMS: atom_id res chain seq x y z
N MET A 1 16.36 -19.97 32.41
CA MET A 1 16.87 -19.67 31.05
C MET A 1 15.76 -18.97 30.26
N LYS A 2 15.83 -17.65 30.14
CA LYS A 2 14.85 -16.85 29.40
C LYS A 2 15.21 -16.98 27.92
N ARG A 3 14.39 -17.72 27.18
CA ARG A 3 14.61 -18.05 25.77
C ARG A 3 14.55 -16.73 25.00
N ASP A 4 15.69 -16.21 24.57
CA ASP A 4 15.71 -15.01 23.73
C ASP A 4 14.92 -15.34 22.46
N PRO A 5 13.76 -14.68 22.23
CA PRO A 5 13.05 -14.85 20.99
C PRO A 5 13.95 -14.23 19.92
N GLY A 6 14.72 -15.08 19.22
CA GLY A 6 15.82 -14.65 18.34
C GLY A 6 15.40 -13.62 17.30
N LEU A 7 16.35 -13.03 16.57
CA LEU A 7 16.24 -11.89 15.62
C LEU A 7 15.10 -11.90 14.56
N GLN A 8 14.23 -12.91 14.53
CA GLN A 8 13.06 -13.03 13.66
C GLN A 8 12.05 -11.85 13.74
N PRO A 9 11.71 -11.28 14.92
CA PRO A 9 10.80 -10.14 14.99
C PRO A 9 11.35 -8.93 14.25
N GLU A 10 12.66 -8.69 14.36
CA GLU A 10 13.35 -7.57 13.73
C GLU A 10 13.47 -7.76 12.22
N ARG A 11 13.81 -8.97 11.77
CA ARG A 11 13.81 -9.35 10.33
C ARG A 11 12.45 -9.16 9.68
N THR A 12 11.39 -9.54 10.40
CA THR A 12 10.00 -9.39 9.92
C THR A 12 9.63 -7.90 9.84
N ARG A 13 10.01 -7.09 10.84
CA ARG A 13 9.75 -5.65 10.80
C ARG A 13 10.51 -4.95 9.66
N LEU A 14 11.73 -5.40 9.36
CA LEU A 14 12.52 -4.90 8.24
C LEU A 14 11.89 -5.26 6.88
N SER A 15 11.40 -6.50 6.72
CA SER A 15 10.72 -6.92 5.49
C SER A 15 9.43 -6.13 5.26
N TRP A 16 8.60 -5.95 6.30
CA TRP A 16 7.39 -5.11 6.22
C TRP A 16 7.69 -3.66 5.81
N ARG A 17 8.77 -3.08 6.34
CA ARG A 17 9.20 -1.73 5.96
C ARG A 17 9.56 -1.66 4.48
N ARG A 18 10.28 -2.67 3.96
CA ARG A 18 10.67 -2.75 2.54
C ARG A 18 9.44 -2.94 1.63
N THR A 19 8.44 -3.73 2.04
CA THR A 19 7.18 -3.88 1.29
C THR A 19 6.36 -2.59 1.26
N GLY A 20 6.31 -1.86 2.39
CA GLY A 20 5.63 -0.55 2.45
C GLY A 20 6.22 0.48 1.48
N TRP A 21 7.55 0.51 1.33
CA TRP A 21 8.22 1.38 0.36
C TRP A 21 7.86 1.03 -1.09
N SER A 22 7.87 -0.25 -1.47
CA SER A 22 7.47 -0.68 -2.82
C SER A 22 6.03 -0.30 -3.16
N MET A 23 5.15 -0.25 -2.15
CA MET A 23 3.75 0.11 -2.32
C MET A 23 3.51 1.61 -2.56
N SER A 24 4.50 2.47 -2.30
CA SER A 24 4.39 3.91 -2.59
C SER A 24 4.53 4.22 -4.08
N VAL A 25 5.26 3.38 -4.82
CA VAL A 25 5.47 3.52 -6.28
C VAL A 25 4.15 3.54 -7.06
N PRO A 26 3.22 2.58 -6.90
CA PRO A 26 1.95 2.61 -7.62
C PRO A 26 1.06 3.79 -7.23
N GLY A 27 1.14 4.28 -5.98
CA GLY A 27 0.43 5.49 -5.56
C GLY A 27 0.92 6.74 -6.30
N LEU A 28 2.23 6.89 -6.43
CA LEU A 28 2.84 7.96 -7.24
C LEU A 28 2.53 7.81 -8.74
N LEU A 29 2.48 6.57 -9.24
CA LEU A 29 2.15 6.31 -10.64
C LEU A 29 0.69 6.69 -10.97
N CYS A 30 -0.25 6.43 -10.07
CA CYS A 30 -1.64 6.89 -10.20
C CYS A 30 -1.74 8.42 -10.16
N LEU A 31 -0.97 9.09 -9.29
CA LEU A 31 -0.92 10.55 -9.24
C LEU A 31 -0.39 11.15 -10.55
N ARG A 32 0.59 10.48 -11.18
CA ARG A 32 1.08 10.84 -12.52
C ARG A 32 0.02 10.63 -13.60
N GLY A 33 -0.74 9.54 -13.52
CA GLY A 33 -1.88 9.26 -14.41
C GLY A 33 -2.97 10.33 -14.33
N TRP A 34 -3.30 10.80 -13.12
CA TRP A 34 -4.22 11.91 -12.92
C TRP A 34 -3.77 13.17 -13.67
N ASN A 35 -2.47 13.51 -13.59
CA ASN A 35 -1.93 14.69 -14.27
C ASN A 35 -2.04 14.60 -15.81
N HIS A 36 -2.12 13.39 -16.37
CA HIS A 36 -2.25 13.20 -17.81
C HIS A 36 -3.70 13.15 -18.29
N THR A 37 -4.59 12.49 -17.53
CA THR A 37 -5.99 12.27 -17.94
C THR A 37 -6.95 13.31 -17.35
N GLY A 38 -6.56 14.03 -16.29
CA GLY A 38 -7.42 14.99 -15.57
C GLY A 38 -8.56 14.37 -14.78
N SER A 39 -8.68 13.04 -14.76
CA SER A 39 -9.80 12.33 -14.12
C SER A 39 -9.61 12.19 -12.61
N ALA A 40 -10.63 12.61 -11.85
CA ALA A 40 -10.68 12.49 -10.39
C ALA A 40 -10.57 11.05 -9.89
N LEU A 41 -10.87 10.06 -10.75
CA LEU A 41 -10.76 8.63 -10.42
C LEU A 41 -9.30 8.20 -10.19
N TYR A 42 -8.34 8.76 -10.93
CA TYR A 42 -6.91 8.51 -10.69
C TYR A 42 -6.42 9.11 -9.37
N ALA A 43 -6.95 10.28 -8.99
CA ALA A 43 -6.67 10.89 -7.69
C ALA A 43 -7.16 10.00 -6.54
N LEU A 44 -8.36 9.45 -6.68
CA LEU A 44 -8.99 8.54 -5.71
C LEU A 44 -8.20 7.24 -5.59
N ALA A 45 -7.84 6.61 -6.71
CA ALA A 45 -7.02 5.40 -6.73
C ALA A 45 -5.62 5.63 -6.10
N GLY A 46 -4.97 6.73 -6.46
CA GLY A 46 -3.66 7.12 -5.89
C GLY A 46 -3.73 7.37 -4.39
N GLY A 47 -4.77 8.07 -3.92
CA GLY A 47 -4.99 8.32 -2.49
C GLY A 47 -5.22 7.03 -1.69
N VAL A 48 -6.01 6.10 -2.22
CA VAL A 48 -6.26 4.79 -1.60
C VAL A 48 -4.97 3.95 -1.49
N LEU A 49 -4.13 3.96 -2.53
CA LEU A 49 -2.83 3.27 -2.52
C LEU A 49 -1.84 3.90 -1.54
N LEU A 50 -1.75 5.24 -1.50
CA LEU A 50 -0.89 5.96 -0.56
C LEU A 50 -1.31 5.73 0.90
N CYS A 51 -2.61 5.74 1.19
CA CYS A 51 -3.14 5.39 2.51
C CYS A 51 -2.77 3.95 2.90
N GLY A 52 -2.83 2.99 1.96
CA GLY A 52 -2.38 1.62 2.18
C GLY A 52 -0.88 1.51 2.49
N ALA A 53 -0.04 2.25 1.76
CA ALA A 53 1.40 2.31 1.98
C ALA A 53 1.75 2.91 3.35
N LEU A 54 1.10 4.01 3.74
CA LEU A 54 1.22 4.64 5.06
C LEU A 54 0.80 3.69 6.19
N ALA A 55 -0.30 2.95 6.02
CA ALA A 55 -0.77 1.97 7.00
C ALA A 55 0.24 0.83 7.21
N MET A 56 0.90 0.37 6.14
CA MET A 56 2.02 -0.59 6.24
C MET A 56 3.24 0.04 6.93
N PHE A 57 3.59 1.28 6.60
CA PHE A 57 4.75 1.97 7.14
C PHE A 57 4.64 2.21 8.67
N CYS A 58 3.47 2.65 9.14
CA CYS A 58 3.21 2.85 10.56
C CYS A 58 3.08 1.54 11.36
N GLY A 59 3.11 0.37 10.70
CA GLY A 59 2.97 -0.92 11.36
C GLY A 59 1.56 -1.23 11.86
N LEU A 60 0.56 -0.40 11.51
CA LEU A 60 -0.86 -0.65 11.80
C LEU A 60 -1.41 -1.89 11.06
N GLY A 61 -0.66 -2.40 10.07
CA GLY A 61 -1.02 -3.60 9.31
C GLY A 61 -1.01 -4.91 10.10
N ARG A 62 -0.47 -4.94 11.33
CA ARG A 62 -0.19 -6.20 12.08
C ARG A 62 -1.43 -7.04 12.49
N GLY A 63 -2.64 -6.58 12.19
CA GLY A 63 -3.87 -7.38 12.26
C GLY A 63 -4.89 -7.05 11.16
N ARG A 64 -4.55 -6.17 10.21
CA ARG A 64 -5.51 -5.66 9.20
C ARG A 64 -4.97 -5.79 7.78
N HIS A 65 -4.25 -6.88 7.51
CA HIS A 65 -3.81 -7.27 6.17
C HIS A 65 -4.97 -7.26 5.15
N CYS A 66 -6.17 -7.62 5.61
CA CYS A 66 -7.39 -7.60 4.80
C CYS A 66 -7.72 -6.20 4.27
N LEU A 67 -7.59 -5.14 5.08
CA LEU A 67 -7.87 -3.77 4.64
C LEU A 67 -6.87 -3.27 3.60
N ILE A 68 -5.61 -3.66 3.73
CA ILE A 68 -4.57 -3.29 2.77
C ILE A 68 -4.77 -4.04 1.45
N SER A 69 -5.18 -5.32 1.51
CA SER A 69 -5.54 -6.08 0.31
C SER A 69 -6.79 -5.49 -0.37
N LEU A 70 -7.76 -5.02 0.41
CA LEU A 70 -9.01 -4.43 -0.08
C LEU A 70 -8.75 -3.07 -0.73
N SER A 71 -7.87 -2.24 -0.16
CA SER A 71 -7.48 -0.97 -0.78
C SER A 71 -6.77 -1.16 -2.13
N VAL A 72 -5.92 -2.19 -2.23
CA VAL A 72 -5.28 -2.58 -3.50
C VAL A 72 -6.31 -3.09 -4.52
N MET A 73 -7.26 -3.93 -4.12
CA MET A 73 -8.32 -4.41 -5.00
C MET A 73 -9.22 -3.28 -5.51
N ILE A 74 -9.65 -2.36 -4.63
CA ILE A 74 -10.45 -1.19 -5.02
C ILE A 74 -9.68 -0.34 -6.02
N SER A 75 -8.40 -0.07 -5.77
CA SER A 75 -7.57 0.68 -6.73
C SER A 75 -7.46 -0.01 -8.08
N GLY A 76 -7.32 -1.34 -8.10
CA GLY A 76 -7.27 -2.11 -9.35
C GLY A 76 -8.58 -2.06 -10.14
N ILE A 77 -9.71 -2.18 -9.46
CA ILE A 77 -11.05 -2.08 -10.06
C ILE A 77 -11.27 -0.67 -10.64
N VAL A 78 -10.90 0.38 -9.90
CA VAL A 78 -11.01 1.78 -10.35
C VAL A 78 -10.14 2.04 -11.59
N LEU A 79 -8.92 1.49 -11.65
CA LEU A 79 -8.07 1.64 -12.82
C LEU A 79 -8.61 0.90 -14.05
N LEU A 80 -9.15 -0.32 -13.87
CA LEU A 80 -9.78 -1.08 -14.95
C LEU A 80 -11.02 -0.37 -15.51
N SER A 81 -11.81 0.29 -14.65
CA SER A 81 -13.02 1.02 -15.08
C SER A 81 -12.74 2.38 -15.72
N VAL A 82 -11.53 2.92 -15.57
CA VAL A 82 -11.10 4.11 -16.34
C VAL A 82 -10.62 3.74 -17.76
N MET A 83 -10.17 2.49 -17.94
CA MET A 83 -9.60 2.01 -19.21
C MET A 83 -10.62 1.27 -20.09
N ALA A 84 -11.77 0.88 -19.53
CA ALA A 84 -12.92 0.32 -20.23
C ALA A 84 -13.85 1.42 -20.75
#